data_AF-A0A952GGR1-F1
#
_entry.id   AF-A0A952GGR1-F1
#
_cell.length_a   1.000
_cell.length_b   1.000
_cell.length_c   1.000
_cell.angle_alpha   90.00
_cell.angle_beta   90.00
_cell.angle_gamma   90.00
#
_symmetry.space_group_name_H-M   'P 1'
#
loop_
_entity.id
_entity.type
_entity.pdbx_description
1 polymer ?
#
loop_
_entity_poly.entity_id
_entity_poly.type
_entity_poly.pdbx_seq_one_letter_code
_entity_poly.pdbx_strand_id
1 'polypeptide(L)'
;MTETGQTPPEQIARTLVLPYLNHAVRMYEAAYASRADIDAAMRFGCGYPVGPLAMLDELGPQVVRDQLAARFAETGDNLHRPADLLEKLVAEGRTFAEEPSGSDGQEPQLRHQIGRIGVVGTGT
;
A
#
# COMPACT_ATOMS: atom_id res chain seq x y z
N MET A 1 -14.55 30.22 -11.00
CA MET A 1 -14.31 29.97 -9.56
C MET A 1 -14.71 28.51 -9.32
N THR A 2 -13.86 27.50 -9.46
CA THR A 2 -12.47 27.36 -9.02
C THR A 2 -11.65 26.57 -10.06
N GLU A 3 -10.69 27.23 -10.71
CA GLU A 3 -9.61 26.57 -11.43
C GLU A 3 -8.55 26.16 -10.41
N THR A 4 -8.65 24.96 -9.87
CA THR A 4 -7.53 24.35 -9.15
C THR A 4 -6.61 23.76 -10.23
N GLY A 5 -5.55 24.49 -10.56
CA GLY A 5 -4.64 24.20 -11.67
C GLY A 5 -3.85 22.90 -11.50
N GLN A 6 -4.43 21.79 -11.93
CA GLN A 6 -3.73 20.51 -12.08
C GLN A 6 -4.00 19.98 -13.49
N THR A 7 -2.94 19.75 -14.26
CA THR A 7 -3.03 19.28 -15.65
C THR A 7 -3.79 17.95 -15.73
N PRO A 8 -4.60 17.71 -16.79
CA PRO A 8 -5.39 16.48 -16.93
C PRO A 8 -4.67 15.15 -16.64
N PRO A 9 -3.41 14.92 -17.07
CA PRO A 9 -2.68 13.70 -16.73
C PRO A 9 -2.40 13.51 -15.24
N GLU A 10 -2.15 14.60 -14.50
CA GLU A 10 -1.82 14.53 -13.08
C GLU A 10 -3.05 14.18 -12.23
N GLN A 11 -4.23 14.66 -12.65
CA GLN A 11 -5.51 14.26 -12.03
C GLN A 11 -5.81 12.78 -12.26
N ILE A 12 -5.54 12.27 -13.46
CA ILE A 12 -5.73 10.85 -13.78
C ILE A 12 -4.77 10.00 -12.91
N ALA A 13 -3.50 10.37 -12.83
CA ALA A 13 -2.52 9.66 -12.00
C ALA A 13 -2.95 9.61 -10.54
N ARG A 14 -3.33 10.76 -9.95
CA ARG A 14 -3.81 10.83 -8.55
C ARG A 14 -5.06 9.97 -8.31
N THR A 15 -5.99 9.95 -9.27
CA THR A 15 -7.20 9.10 -9.21
C THR A 15 -6.87 7.61 -9.10
N LEU A 16 -5.81 7.16 -9.77
CA LEU A 16 -5.42 5.75 -9.78
C LEU A 16 -4.54 5.40 -8.57
N VAL A 17 -3.63 6.30 -8.19
CA VAL A 17 -2.63 6.05 -7.15
C VAL A 17 -3.25 6.09 -5.75
N LEU A 18 -4.15 7.03 -5.46
CA LEU A 18 -4.78 7.15 -4.13
C LEU A 18 -5.50 5.87 -3.66
N PRO A 19 -6.43 5.27 -4.41
CA PRO A 19 -7.09 4.03 -4.01
C PRO A 19 -6.12 2.84 -3.98
N TYR A 20 -5.11 2.81 -4.86
CA TYR A 20 -4.06 1.79 -4.82
C TYR A 20 -3.28 1.80 -3.50
N LEU A 21 -2.83 2.99 -3.06
CA LEU A 21 -2.16 3.15 -1.78
C LEU A 21 -3.08 2.78 -0.60
N ASN A 22 -4.34 3.20 -0.66
CA ASN A 22 -5.33 2.84 0.35
C ASN A 22 -5.52 1.32 0.48
N HIS A 23 -5.56 0.60 -0.66
CA HIS A 23 -5.64 -0.86 -0.66
C HIS A 23 -4.40 -1.52 -0.06
N ALA A 24 -3.20 -1.03 -0.34
CA ALA A 24 -1.96 -1.53 0.27
C ALA A 24 -2.00 -1.38 1.80
N VAL A 25 -2.46 -0.23 2.31
CA VAL A 25 -2.61 -0.01 3.76
C VAL A 25 -3.64 -0.96 4.37
N ARG A 26 -4.79 -1.17 3.73
CA ARG A 26 -5.80 -2.13 4.20
C ARG A 26 -5.30 -3.57 4.21
N MET A 27 -4.46 -3.94 3.24
CA MET A 27 -3.84 -5.26 3.19
C MET A 27 -2.86 -5.47 4.34
N TYR A 28 -2.09 -4.43 4.68
CA TYR A 28 -1.23 -4.43 5.86
C TYR A 28 -2.02 -4.46 7.17
N GLU A 29 -3.10 -3.68 7.27
CA GLU A 29 -4.02 -3.68 8.42
C GLU A 29 -4.68 -5.05 8.65
N ALA A 30 -5.03 -5.76 7.58
CA ALA A 30 -5.56 -7.12 7.66
C ALA A 30 -4.50 -8.18 8.06
N ALA A 31 -3.25 -7.76 8.31
CA ALA A 31 -2.11 -8.63 8.60
C ALA A 31 -1.90 -9.73 7.54
N TYR A 32 -2.23 -9.44 6.27
CA TYR A 32 -2.12 -10.40 5.18
C TYR A 32 -0.66 -10.69 4.82
N ALA A 33 0.20 -9.68 4.96
CA ALA A 33 1.64 -9.76 4.74
C ALA A 33 2.33 -8.64 5.54
N SER A 34 3.63 -8.80 5.80
CA SER A 34 4.43 -7.75 6.42
C SER A 34 4.57 -6.55 5.48
N ARG A 35 4.91 -5.39 6.04
CA ARG A 35 5.18 -4.18 5.25
C ARG A 35 6.28 -4.45 4.20
N ALA A 36 7.36 -5.12 4.61
CA ALA A 36 8.48 -5.46 3.74
C ALA A 36 8.06 -6.43 2.62
N ASP A 37 7.21 -7.42 2.92
CA ASP A 37 6.71 -8.36 1.92
C ASP A 37 5.81 -7.68 0.88
N ILE A 38 4.97 -6.74 1.30
CA ILE A 38 4.10 -5.97 0.38
C ILE A 38 4.96 -5.11 -0.57
N ASP A 39 5.94 -4.40 -0.02
CA ASP A 39 6.85 -3.56 -0.81
C ASP A 39 7.74 -4.41 -1.73
N ALA A 40 8.23 -5.55 -1.25
CA ALA A 40 9.02 -6.50 -2.03
C ALA A 40 8.19 -7.14 -3.15
N ALA A 41 6.95 -7.55 -2.88
CA ALA A 41 6.06 -8.13 -3.88
C ALA A 41 5.79 -7.16 -5.03
N MET A 42 5.61 -5.87 -4.75
CA MET A 42 5.38 -4.87 -5.79
C MET A 42 6.66 -4.53 -6.57
N ARG A 43 7.81 -4.52 -5.90
CA ARG A 43 9.11 -4.28 -6.53
C ARG A 43 9.56 -5.44 -7.41
N PHE A 44 9.54 -6.67 -6.90
CA PHE A 44 9.99 -7.86 -7.61
C PHE A 44 8.90 -8.47 -8.52
N GLY A 45 7.64 -8.37 -8.14
CA GLY A 45 6.51 -8.91 -8.91
C GLY A 45 6.05 -7.98 -10.04
N CYS A 46 5.90 -6.68 -9.75
CA CYS A 46 5.40 -5.72 -10.74
C CYS A 46 6.50 -4.81 -11.33
N GLY A 47 7.76 -4.95 -10.90
CA GLY A 47 8.89 -4.18 -11.44
C GLY A 47 8.91 -2.71 -11.03
N TYR A 48 8.18 -2.33 -9.98
CA TYR A 48 8.17 -0.95 -9.49
C TYR A 48 9.49 -0.59 -8.79
N PRO A 49 9.98 0.66 -8.92
CA PRO A 49 11.22 1.09 -8.28
C PRO A 49 11.09 1.20 -6.75
N VAL A 50 9.90 1.56 -6.26
CA VAL A 50 9.57 1.75 -4.84
C VAL A 50 8.27 1.02 -4.52
N GLY A 51 8.19 0.45 -3.32
CA GLY A 51 6.98 -0.21 -2.83
C GLY A 51 5.87 0.81 -2.47
N PRO A 52 4.59 0.39 -2.47
CA PRO A 52 3.48 1.30 -2.17
C PRO A 52 3.53 1.92 -0.78
N LEU A 53 3.98 1.17 0.25
CA LEU A 53 4.04 1.70 1.61
C LEU A 53 5.22 2.66 1.78
N ALA A 54 6.35 2.36 1.14
CA ALA A 54 7.47 3.29 1.03
C ALA A 54 7.09 4.58 0.27
N MET A 55 6.38 4.46 -0.85
CA MET A 55 5.88 5.61 -1.59
C MET A 55 4.92 6.48 -0.77
N LEU A 56 4.10 5.85 0.07
CA LEU A 56 3.19 6.57 0.97
C LEU A 56 3.94 7.36 2.05
N ASP A 57 5.05 6.81 2.57
CA ASP A 57 5.91 7.54 3.51
C ASP A 57 6.60 8.74 2.85
N GLU A 58 7.05 8.60 1.59
CA GLU A 58 7.65 9.71 0.83
C GLU A 58 6.65 10.83 0.55
N LEU A 59 5.39 10.49 0.26
CA LEU A 59 4.31 11.46 0.03
C LEU A 59 3.80 12.10 1.34
N GLY A 60 3.93 11.36 2.45
CA GLY A 60 3.40 11.69 3.76
C GLY A 60 2.01 11.10 3.98
N PRO A 61 1.79 10.31 5.05
CA PRO A 61 0.50 9.67 5.35
C PRO A 61 -0.65 10.68 5.52
N GLN A 62 -0.35 11.86 6.07
CA GLN A 62 -1.30 12.96 6.26
C GLN A 62 -1.90 13.45 4.93
N VAL A 63 -1.03 13.70 3.96
CA VAL A 63 -1.41 14.24 2.65
C VAL A 63 -2.27 13.23 1.89
N VAL A 64 -1.93 11.94 1.98
CA VAL A 64 -2.71 10.85 1.37
C VAL A 64 -4.09 10.74 2.02
N ARG A 65 -4.16 10.80 3.36
CA ARG A 65 -5.42 10.76 4.11
C ARG A 65 -6.34 11.93 3.76
N ASP A 66 -5.80 13.15 3.71
CA ASP A 66 -6.55 14.36 3.34
C ASP A 66 -7.09 14.28 1.90
N GLN A 67 -6.28 13.81 0.95
CA GLN A 67 -6.71 13.65 -0.44
C GLN A 67 -7.76 12.55 -0.61
N LEU A 68 -7.62 11.42 0.10
CA LEU A 68 -8.61 10.34 0.11
C LEU A 68 -9.94 10.83 0.70
N ALA A 69 -9.91 11.56 1.81
CA ALA A 69 -11.11 12.13 2.42
C ALA A 69 -11.81 13.14 1.49
N ALA A 70 -11.04 14.01 0.82
CA ALA A 70 -11.59 14.93 -0.18
C ALA A 70 -12.25 14.16 -1.35
N ARG A 71 -11.57 13.14 -1.88
CA ARG A 71 -12.10 12.27 -2.93
C ARG A 71 -13.35 11.49 -2.52
N PHE A 72 -13.38 11.03 -1.27
CA PHE A 72 -14.54 10.35 -0.71
C PHE A 72 -15.74 11.28 -0.60
N ALA A 73 -15.53 12.53 -0.19
CA ALA A 73 -16.58 13.54 -0.14
C ALA A 73 -17.15 13.88 -1.53
N GLU A 74 -16.31 13.84 -2.58
CA GLU A 74 -16.72 14.11 -3.96
C GLU A 74 -17.41 12.90 -4.62
N THR A 75 -16.88 11.69 -4.42
CA THR A 75 -17.30 10.50 -5.17
C THR A 75 -18.34 9.66 -4.41
N GLY A 76 -18.34 9.72 -3.08
CA GLY A 76 -19.17 8.87 -2.21
C GLY A 76 -18.84 7.37 -2.25
N ASP A 77 -17.76 6.98 -2.94
CA ASP A 77 -17.36 5.59 -3.12
C ASP A 77 -16.49 5.11 -1.95
N ASN A 78 -16.90 4.01 -1.30
CA ASN A 78 -16.19 3.38 -0.20
C ASN A 78 -14.75 2.95 -0.53
N LEU A 79 -14.39 2.80 -1.81
CA LEU A 79 -13.00 2.55 -2.22
C LEU A 79 -12.05 3.71 -1.85
N HIS A 80 -12.58 4.93 -1.77
CA HIS A 80 -11.82 6.13 -1.37
C HIS A 80 -11.86 6.37 0.14
N ARG A 81 -12.57 5.56 0.92
CA ARG A 81 -12.61 5.71 2.37
C ARG A 81 -11.21 5.46 2.95
N PRO A 82 -10.62 6.40 3.71
CA PRO A 82 -9.33 6.19 4.34
C PRO A 82 -9.33 4.92 5.21
N ALA A 83 -8.25 4.14 5.14
CA ALA A 83 -8.06 2.99 6.03
C ALA A 83 -7.96 3.44 7.50
N ASP A 84 -8.52 2.66 8.43
CA ASP A 84 -8.53 3.03 9.86
C ASP A 84 -7.09 3.12 10.41
N LEU A 85 -6.19 2.25 9.92
CA LEU A 85 -4.76 2.34 10.23
C LEU A 85 -4.11 3.65 9.75
N LEU A 86 -4.50 4.18 8.59
CA LEU A 86 -3.97 5.44 8.08
C LEU A 86 -4.42 6.62 8.97
N GLU A 87 -5.65 6.59 9.47
CA GLU A 87 -6.14 7.59 10.44
C GLU A 87 -5.38 7.53 11.76
N LYS A 88 -5.06 6.32 12.26
CA LYS A 88 -4.26 6.12 13.48
C LYS A 88 -2.84 6.67 13.32
N LEU A 89 -2.17 6.32 12.23
CA LEU A 89 -0.80 6.79 11.95
C LEU A 89 -0.73 8.31 11.85
N VAL A 90 -1.72 8.93 11.21
CA VAL A 90 -1.89 10.38 11.17
C VAL A 90 -2.09 10.96 12.57
N ALA A 91 -2.97 10.37 13.39
CA ALA A 91 -3.24 10.85 14.74
C ALA A 91 -2.02 10.76 15.66
N GLU A 92 -1.20 9.74 15.46
CA GLU A 92 0.08 9.54 16.18
C GLU A 92 1.22 10.39 15.60
N GLY A 93 1.03 10.97 14.42
CA GLY A 93 2.08 11.71 13.70
C GLY A 93 3.24 10.82 13.25
N ARG A 94 2.99 9.51 13.06
CA ARG A 94 4.01 8.51 12.72
C ARG A 94 3.91 8.10 11.25
N THR A 95 5.04 7.67 10.71
CA THR A 95 5.14 7.07 9.37
C THR A 95 5.29 5.56 9.47
N PHE A 96 5.01 4.82 8.39
CA PHE A 96 5.24 3.38 8.38
C PHE A 96 6.73 3.06 8.50
N ALA A 97 7.64 4.00 8.16
CA ALA A 97 9.08 3.81 8.21
C ALA A 97 9.62 3.75 9.65
N GLU A 98 8.89 4.33 10.60
CA GLU A 98 9.23 4.35 12.02
C GLU A 98 8.67 3.15 12.80
N GLU A 99 7.81 2.35 12.18
CA GLU A 99 7.48 1.04 12.74
C GLU A 99 8.74 0.17 12.60
N PRO A 100 9.34 -0.29 13.73
CA PRO A 100 10.41 -1.26 13.63
C PRO A 100 9.84 -2.40 12.81
N SER A 101 10.57 -2.84 11.79
CA SER A 101 10.22 -3.96 10.93
C SER A 101 10.07 -5.23 11.79
N GLY A 102 8.93 -5.34 12.46
CA GLY A 102 8.57 -6.38 13.38
C GLY A 102 8.13 -7.60 12.59
N SER A 103 9.05 -8.16 11.82
CA SER A 103 9.09 -9.53 11.28
C SER A 103 10.05 -9.69 10.08
N ASP A 104 11.17 -8.94 10.02
CA ASP A 104 12.26 -9.16 9.03
C ASP A 104 13.01 -10.52 9.18
N GLY A 105 12.32 -11.56 9.66
CA GLY A 105 12.87 -12.89 9.84
C GLY A 105 11.86 -13.99 10.12
N GLN A 106 10.55 -13.75 9.96
CA GLN A 106 9.63 -14.88 9.96
C GLN A 106 9.70 -15.51 8.56
N GLU A 107 10.67 -16.41 8.35
CA GLU A 107 10.57 -17.39 7.27
C GLU A 107 9.13 -17.90 7.27
N PRO A 108 8.44 -17.95 6.11
CA PRO A 108 7.07 -18.43 6.05
C PRO A 108 7.04 -19.82 6.66
N GLN A 109 6.50 -19.92 7.89
CA GLN A 109 6.46 -21.20 8.58
C GLN A 109 5.48 -22.07 7.82
N LEU A 110 6.03 -23.04 7.10
CA LEU A 110 5.27 -24.09 6.45
C LEU A 110 4.46 -24.79 7.55
N ARG A 111 3.13 -24.59 7.54
CA ARG A 111 2.22 -25.20 8.53
C ARG A 111 2.31 -26.74 8.56
N HIS A 112 2.89 -27.33 7.52
CA HIS A 112 3.12 -28.77 7.38
C HIS A 112 4.47 -29.02 6.70
N GLN A 113 5.12 -30.13 7.08
CA GLN A 113 6.38 -30.55 6.50
C GLN A 113 6.17 -30.94 5.02
N ILE A 114 6.83 -30.24 4.08
CA ILE A 114 6.77 -30.57 2.66
C ILE A 114 7.65 -31.80 2.40
N GLY A 115 7.03 -32.96 2.16
CA GLY A 115 7.75 -34.22 1.95
C GLY A 115 8.43 -34.37 0.59
N ARG A 116 8.03 -33.58 -0.42
CA ARG A 116 8.64 -33.58 -1.77
C ARG A 116 8.32 -32.29 -2.50
N ILE A 117 9.34 -31.64 -3.04
CA ILE A 117 9.19 -30.56 -4.03
C ILE A 117 9.46 -31.19 -5.39
N GLY A 118 8.41 -31.35 -6.20
CA GLY A 118 8.57 -31.71 -7.59
C GLY A 118 8.89 -30.45 -8.40
N VAL A 119 9.96 -30.47 -9.19
CA VAL A 119 10.17 -29.42 -10.19
C VAL A 119 9.08 -29.61 -11.25
N VAL A 120 8.09 -28.71 -11.29
CA VAL A 120 7.14 -28.68 -12.40
C VAL A 120 7.95 -28.25 -13.61
N GLY A 121 8.11 -29.18 -14.56
CA GLY A 121 9.02 -29.03 -15.68
C GLY A 121 8.84 -27.69 -16.40
N THR A 122 9.95 -27.11 -16.82
CA THR A 122 10.00 -26.15 -17.92
C THR A 122 9.58 -26.89 -19.18
N GLY A 123 8.28 -27.09 -19.35
CA GLY A 123 7.70 -27.64 -20.56
C GLY A 123 7.81 -26.60 -21.67
N THR A 124 8.80 -26.86 -22.55
CA THR A 124 9.21 -26.15 -23.77
C THR A 124 9.83 -24.78 -23.60
#